data_AF-A0A1B6MAH1-F1
#
_entry.id   AF-A0A1B6MAH1-F1
#
_cell.length_a   1.000
_cell.length_b   1.000
_cell.length_c   1.000
_cell.angle_alpha   90.00
_cell.angle_beta   90.00
_cell.angle_gamma   90.00
#
_symmetry.space_group_name_H-M   'P 1'
#
loop_
_entity.id
_entity.type
_entity.pdbx_description
1 polymer ?
#
loop_
_entity_poly.entity_id
_entity_poly.type
_entity_poly.pdbx_seq_one_letter_code
_entity_poly.pdbx_strand_id
1 'polypeptide(L)'
;QVAEQELQQLPDFVESCSMVYIPEVGYILAIPYWDTTLTDEQLHSLPNLQYKFKTTDVVHYKSARCYELDNLLGDVQLKVIEIESRIVLKLVQYIQRNIAP
;
A
#
# COMPACT_ATOMS: atom_id res chain seq x y z
N GLN A 1 -13.18 -5.05 -7.31
CA GLN A 1 -14.01 -5.31 -6.12
C GLN A 1 -13.62 -4.43 -4.92
N VAL A 2 -12.39 -4.47 -4.37
CA VAL A 2 -12.00 -3.59 -3.24
C VAL A 2 -12.00 -2.10 -3.61
N ALA A 3 -11.36 -1.73 -4.72
CA ALA A 3 -11.30 -0.33 -5.16
C ALA A 3 -12.69 0.26 -5.50
N GLU A 4 -13.59 -0.56 -6.02
CA GLU A 4 -14.95 -0.16 -6.39
C GLU A 4 -15.84 0.11 -5.16
N GLN A 5 -15.60 -0.63 -4.07
CA GLN A 5 -16.23 -0.38 -2.77
C GLN A 5 -15.65 0.85 -2.06
N GLU A 6 -14.34 1.08 -2.20
CA GLU A 6 -13.73 2.32 -1.68
C GLU A 6 -14.29 3.53 -2.41
N LEU A 7 -14.45 3.47 -3.74
CA LEU A 7 -15.01 4.57 -4.54
C LEU A 7 -16.40 5.01 -4.05
N GLN A 8 -17.25 4.07 -3.60
CA GLN A 8 -18.58 4.38 -3.05
C GLN A 8 -18.54 5.13 -1.70
N GLN A 9 -17.42 5.07 -0.99
CA GLN A 9 -17.21 5.79 0.28
C GLN A 9 -16.43 7.09 0.11
N LEU A 10 -15.92 7.35 -1.10
CA LEU A 10 -15.25 8.59 -1.44
C LEU A 10 -16.26 9.66 -1.83
N PRO A 11 -15.89 10.94 -1.70
CA PRO A 11 -16.74 12.03 -2.16
C PRO A 11 -17.07 11.91 -3.65
N ASP A 12 -18.26 12.36 -4.06
CA ASP A 12 -18.81 12.23 -5.42
C ASP A 12 -17.91 12.81 -6.53
N PHE A 13 -16.98 13.70 -6.20
CA PHE A 13 -16.02 14.27 -7.15
C PHE A 13 -14.86 13.32 -7.50
N VAL A 14 -14.70 12.21 -6.77
CA VAL A 14 -13.67 11.20 -7.06
C VAL A 14 -14.23 10.22 -8.08
N GLU A 15 -13.77 10.33 -9.33
CA GLU A 15 -14.25 9.46 -10.42
C GLU A 15 -13.58 8.08 -10.43
N SER A 16 -12.39 7.97 -9.84
CA SER A 16 -11.66 6.70 -9.76
C SER A 16 -10.69 6.67 -8.59
N CYS A 17 -10.42 5.47 -8.08
CA CYS A 17 -9.37 5.23 -7.10
C CYS A 17 -8.74 3.85 -7.32
N SER A 18 -7.50 3.69 -6.89
CA SER A 18 -6.77 2.41 -6.92
C SER A 18 -6.17 2.09 -5.56
N MET A 19 -6.12 0.81 -5.20
CA MET A 19 -5.48 0.33 -3.98
C MET A 19 -4.09 -0.21 -4.33
N VAL A 20 -3.05 0.37 -3.75
CA VAL A 20 -1.64 0.08 -4.04
C VAL A 20 -0.94 -0.36 -2.76
N TYR A 21 -0.06 -1.35 -2.84
CA TYR A 21 0.78 -1.77 -1.72
C TYR A 21 2.21 -1.26 -1.92
N ILE A 22 2.73 -0.52 -0.94
CA ILE A 22 4.12 -0.05 -0.89
C ILE A 22 4.78 -0.68 0.34
N PRO A 23 5.86 -1.47 0.21
CA PRO A 23 6.43 -2.21 1.35
C PRO A 23 6.72 -1.39 2.60
N GLU A 24 7.24 -0.16 2.45
CA GLU A 24 7.57 0.70 3.59
C GLU A 24 6.35 1.41 4.22
N VAL A 25 5.25 1.53 3.47
CA VAL A 25 4.08 2.33 3.88
C VAL A 25 2.83 1.48 4.14
N GLY A 26 2.76 0.27 3.56
CA GLY A 26 1.60 -0.61 3.54
C GLY A 26 0.66 -0.33 2.36
N TYR A 27 -0.60 -0.73 2.49
CA TYR A 27 -1.67 -0.41 1.57
C TYR A 27 -1.98 1.10 1.60
N ILE A 28 -2.19 1.66 0.42
CA ILE A 28 -2.46 3.06 0.16
C ILE A 28 -3.54 3.17 -0.90
N LEU A 29 -4.43 4.13 -0.71
CA LEU A 29 -5.40 4.56 -1.69
C LEU A 29 -4.81 5.65 -2.58
N ALA A 30 -4.70 5.38 -3.87
CA ALA A 30 -4.24 6.30 -4.90
C ALA A 30 -5.43 6.88 -5.67
N ILE A 31 -5.59 8.20 -5.59
CA ILE A 31 -6.68 8.94 -6.22
C ILE A 31 -6.07 9.91 -7.24
N PRO A 32 -6.41 9.82 -8.55
CA PRO A 32 -5.97 10.80 -9.54
C PRO A 32 -6.44 12.21 -9.16
N TYR A 33 -5.71 13.26 -9.53
CA TYR A 33 -6.20 14.63 -9.33
C TYR A 33 -7.55 14.81 -10.02
N TRP A 34 -8.55 15.21 -9.26
CA TRP A 34 -9.88 15.56 -9.77
C TRP A 34 -9.97 17.06 -10.12
N ASP A 35 -9.10 17.90 -9.57
CA ASP A 35 -9.05 19.33 -9.86
C ASP A 35 -7.62 19.89 -9.69
N THR A 36 -7.18 20.67 -10.68
CA THR A 36 -5.86 21.32 -10.71
C THR A 36 -5.75 22.55 -9.81
N THR A 37 -6.86 23.05 -9.28
CA THR A 37 -6.94 24.26 -8.45
C THR A 37 -6.92 23.98 -6.94
N LEU A 38 -6.86 22.70 -6.55
CA LEU A 38 -6.86 22.29 -5.15
C LEU A 38 -5.62 22.78 -4.42
N THR A 39 -5.82 23.39 -3.25
CA THR A 39 -4.72 23.70 -2.34
C THR A 39 -4.32 22.47 -1.53
N ASP A 40 -3.08 22.45 -1.04
CA ASP A 40 -2.60 21.37 -0.17
C ASP A 40 -3.46 21.20 1.09
N GLU A 41 -4.00 22.30 1.62
CA GLU A 41 -4.92 22.29 2.76
C GLU A 41 -6.24 21.57 2.44
N GLN A 42 -6.76 21.73 1.21
CA GLN A 42 -7.95 21.01 0.76
C GLN A 42 -7.67 19.51 0.59
N LEU A 43 -6.51 19.16 0.05
CA LEU A 43 -6.09 17.76 -0.07
C LEU A 43 -5.91 17.09 1.30
N HIS A 44 -5.41 17.82 2.30
CA HIS A 44 -5.18 17.31 3.65
C HIS A 44 -6.46 17.21 4.49
N SER A 45 -7.51 17.95 4.13
CA SER A 45 -8.75 18.06 4.92
C SER A 45 -9.86 17.10 4.46
N LEU A 46 -9.56 16.16 3.56
CA LEU A 46 -10.53 15.16 3.15
C LEU A 46 -10.97 14.27 4.33
N PRO A 47 -12.29 14.11 4.56
CA PRO A 47 -12.78 13.33 5.68
C PRO A 47 -12.44 11.84 5.49
N ASN A 48 -12.14 11.16 6.60
CA ASN A 48 -11.86 9.71 6.66
C ASN A 48 -10.65 9.25 5.82
N LEU A 49 -9.85 10.19 5.32
CA LEU A 49 -8.61 9.91 4.58
C LEU A 49 -7.44 10.59 5.28
N GLN A 50 -6.40 9.82 5.58
CA GLN A 50 -5.14 10.37 6.04
C GLN A 50 -4.22 10.60 4.85
N TYR A 51 -3.93 11.87 4.55
CA TYR A 51 -2.95 12.23 3.52
C TYR A 51 -1.57 11.62 3.81
N LYS A 52 -0.91 11.12 2.76
CA LYS A 52 0.47 10.61 2.83
C LYS A 52 1.41 11.44 1.97
N PHE A 53 1.20 11.45 0.66
CA PHE A 53 2.00 12.19 -0.29
C PHE A 53 1.25 12.37 -1.60
N LYS A 54 1.76 13.23 -2.48
CA LYS A 54 1.25 13.42 -3.83
C LYS A 54 2.37 13.26 -4.84
N THR A 55 2.06 12.70 -5.99
CA THR A 55 2.91 12.68 -7.17
C THR A 55 2.36 13.67 -8.20
N THR A 56 2.89 13.68 -9.42
CA THR A 56 2.47 14.58 -10.49
C THR A 56 0.95 14.53 -10.73
N ASP A 57 0.39 13.32 -10.79
CA ASP A 57 -1.00 13.13 -11.22
C ASP A 57 -1.88 12.39 -10.19
N VAL A 58 -1.31 11.94 -9.06
CA VAL A 58 -2.01 11.08 -8.09
C VAL A 58 -1.72 11.53 -6.66
N VAL A 59 -2.77 11.61 -5.86
CA VAL A 59 -2.68 11.85 -4.42
C VAL A 59 -2.90 10.54 -3.66
N HIS A 60 -2.06 10.31 -2.65
CA HIS A 60 -1.98 9.05 -1.92
C HIS A 60 -2.46 9.24 -0.48
N TYR A 61 -3.40 8.40 -0.07
CA TYR A 61 -4.08 8.45 1.22
C TYR A 61 -4.07 7.08 1.92
N LYS A 62 -4.30 7.08 3.24
CA LYS A 62 -4.76 5.90 3.96
C LYS A 62 -6.21 6.07 4.40
N SER A 63 -7.06 5.15 3.99
CA SER A 63 -8.40 4.96 4.54
C SER A 63 -8.35 3.97 5.72
N ALA A 64 -9.44 3.86 6.49
CA ALA A 64 -9.57 2.83 7.52
C ALA A 64 -9.33 1.42 6.96
N ARG A 65 -9.80 1.16 5.75
CA ARG A 65 -9.62 -0.12 5.06
C ARG A 65 -8.17 -0.40 4.70
N CYS A 66 -7.37 0.61 4.37
CA CYS A 66 -5.92 0.42 4.19
C CYS A 66 -5.29 -0.23 5.43
N TYR A 67 -5.66 0.21 6.63
CA TYR A 67 -5.16 -0.37 7.88
C TYR A 67 -5.68 -1.77 8.14
N GLU A 68 -6.94 -2.06 7.80
CA GLU A 68 -7.49 -3.41 7.87
C GLU A 68 -6.74 -4.38 6.95
N LEU A 69 -6.45 -3.95 5.72
CA LEU A 69 -5.67 -4.72 4.75
C LEU A 69 -4.23 -4.92 5.21
N ASP A 70 -3.60 -3.90 5.80
CA ASP A 70 -2.27 -4.03 6.39
C ASP A 70 -2.25 -5.10 7.49
N ASN A 71 -3.24 -5.08 8.39
CA ASN A 71 -3.34 -6.07 9.47
C ASN A 71 -3.64 -7.49 8.97
N LEU A 72 -4.48 -7.63 7.94
CA LEU A 72 -4.90 -8.93 7.44
C LEU A 72 -3.86 -9.58 6.51
N LEU A 73 -3.29 -8.79 5.60
CA LEU A 73 -2.45 -9.28 4.50
C LEU A 73 -0.97 -8.92 4.69
N GLY A 74 -0.66 -7.78 5.33
CA GLY A 74 0.72 -7.37 5.60
C GLY A 74 1.47 -8.40 6.44
N ASP A 75 0.83 -8.92 7.48
CA ASP A 75 1.38 -10.00 8.32
C ASP A 75 1.67 -11.28 7.53
N VAL A 76 0.81 -11.62 6.57
CA VAL A 76 0.98 -12.82 5.73
C VAL A 76 2.19 -12.64 4.81
N GLN A 77 2.33 -11.47 4.20
CA GLN A 77 3.48 -11.16 3.33
C GLN A 77 4.80 -11.20 4.10
N LEU A 78 4.85 -10.63 5.31
CA LEU A 78 6.03 -10.71 6.17
C LEU A 78 6.40 -12.15 6.50
N LYS A 79 5.42 -13.00 6.83
CA LYS A 79 5.64 -14.44 7.07
C LYS A 79 6.19 -15.16 5.85
N VAL A 80 5.72 -14.83 4.65
CA VAL A 80 6.25 -15.40 3.40
C VAL A 80 7.72 -15.03 3.21
N ILE A 81 8.05 -13.74 3.35
CA ILE A 81 9.43 -13.23 3.22
C ILE A 81 10.36 -13.87 4.27
N GLU A 82 9.88 -14.06 5.50
CA GLU A 82 10.63 -14.75 6.55
C GLU A 82 10.94 -16.20 6.17
N ILE A 83 9.92 -16.92 5.67
CA ILE A 83 10.08 -18.31 5.22
C ILE A 83 11.07 -18.40 4.06
N GLU A 84 10.96 -17.52 3.06
CA GLU A 84 11.87 -17.46 1.92
C GLU A 84 13.31 -17.19 2.37
N SER A 85 13.51 -16.20 3.23
CA SER A 85 14.81 -15.86 3.79
C SER A 85 15.44 -17.04 4.54
N ARG A 86 14.63 -17.77 5.31
CA ARG A 86 15.07 -18.96 6.04
C ARG A 86 15.45 -20.11 5.09
N ILE A 87 14.72 -20.31 4.00
CA ILE A 87 15.04 -21.33 2.98
C ILE A 87 16.36 -20.98 2.31
N VAL A 88 16.54 -19.73 1.88
CA VAL A 88 17.79 -19.26 1.25
C VAL A 88 18.97 -19.46 2.19
N LEU A 89 18.85 -19.07 3.46
CA LEU A 89 19.91 -19.26 4.44
C LEU A 89 20.29 -20.73 4.63
N LYS A 90 19.30 -21.63 4.70
CA LYS A 90 19.54 -23.08 4.81
C LYS A 90 20.25 -23.62 3.57
N LEU A 91 19.88 -23.16 2.38
CA LEU A 91 20.53 -23.55 1.13
C LEU A 91 21.99 -23.07 1.08
N VAL A 92 22.25 -21.82 1.45
CA VAL A 92 23.63 -21.28 1.53
C VAL A 92 24.48 -22.10 2.50
N GLN A 93 23.96 -22.41 3.70
CA GLN A 93 24.65 -23.25 4.67
C GLN A 93 24.91 -24.67 4.15
N TYR A 94 23.95 -25.25 3.43
CA TYR A 94 24.10 -26.57 2.83
C TYR A 94 25.22 -26.58 1.79
N ILE A 95 25.24 -25.59 0.88
CA ILE A 95 26.28 -25.45 -0.14
C ILE A 95 27.65 -25.26 0.51
N GLN A 96 27.76 -24.37 1.50
CA GLN A 96 29.02 -24.14 2.23
C GLN A 96 29.55 -25.40 2.92
N ARG A 97 28.67 -26.27 3.42
CA ARG A 97 29.08 -27.50 4.13
C ARG A 97 29.46 -28.65 3.20
N ASN A 98 28.87 -28.73 2.01
CA ASN A 98 28.93 -29.93 1.18
C ASN A 98 29.55 -29.71 -0.21
N ILE A 99 29.70 -28.46 -0.65
CA ILE A 99 30.07 -28.11 -2.02
C ILE A 99 31.19 -27.07 -2.06
N ALA A 100 31.34 -26.22 -1.04
CA ALA A 100 32.51 -25.36 -0.93
C ALA A 100 33.79 -26.22 -0.77
N PRO A 101 34.88 -25.91 -1.52
CA PRO A 101 36.11 -26.69 -1.53
C PRO A 101 36.84 -26.71 -0.18
#